data_AF-A0A9N9LIY3-F1
#
_entry.id   AF-A0A9N9LIY3-F1
#
_cell.length_a   1.000
_cell.length_b   1.000
_cell.length_c   1.000
_cell.angle_alpha   90.00
_cell.angle_beta   90.00
_cell.angle_gamma   90.00
#
_symmetry.space_group_name_H-M   'P 1'
#
loop_
_entity.id
_entity.type
_entity.pdbx_description
1 polymer ?
#
loop_
_entity_poly.entity_id
_entity_poly.type
_entity_poly.pdbx_seq_one_letter_code
_entity_poly.pdbx_strand_id
1 'polypeptide(L)'
;MGNVSEFSGFEVFVRGVMERLGIEDWACQKIGRAPFAIIVFLRPSKGSNFLRKHGAVKGPSGRFFMEPSAEWLQFNGQNLVSCQSHKPIDLLAVRSLAMDQQKKVQEKSVPKNAPETDFLKHQRAFLSSAIQCGSWECYDSILAFRSFFALQQSAKLLFKVTHIQYEMGDFRRLDIPYNSIESIILSQSPQTLATNFTIAFRSSPHFSARIYTNADSVNFERERVPGLDEDHEKISGICLVYRIMLAYDTDDTQIINSLGRIHRLPTIMRRLVHVMVPPDAEVFSFPRELKRLTVSLTPTATKLTYSLRYQLQKLAQNGYLPIGSVLKLIPHVQQIFSRSGELVALTVVKMLFRHIPWATPDAHITVLRSLN
;
A
#
# COMPACT_ATOMS: atom_id res chain seq x y z
N MET A 1 12.36 -3.43 24.06
CA MET A 1 12.06 -2.59 22.88
C MET A 1 10.83 -3.18 22.21
N GLY A 2 9.64 -2.63 22.46
CA GLY A 2 8.36 -3.14 21.96
C GLY A 2 8.09 -2.73 20.51
N ASN A 3 7.65 -3.69 19.70
CA ASN A 3 7.57 -3.67 18.24
C ASN A 3 6.33 -2.94 17.72
N VAL A 4 6.43 -2.44 16.48
CA VAL A 4 5.33 -1.88 15.68
C VAL A 4 4.13 -2.84 15.54
N SER A 5 4.29 -4.13 15.85
CA SER A 5 3.21 -5.15 15.91
C SER A 5 2.31 -5.05 17.15
N GLU A 6 2.75 -4.44 18.25
CA GLU A 6 1.92 -4.27 19.45
C GLU A 6 0.87 -3.18 19.28
N PHE A 7 1.14 -2.17 18.44
CA PHE A 7 0.24 -1.05 18.25
C PHE A 7 -1.01 -1.41 17.44
N SER A 8 -0.85 -2.15 16.34
CA SER A 8 -1.99 -2.63 15.56
C SER A 8 -2.88 -3.58 16.37
N GLY A 9 -2.28 -4.46 17.18
CA GLY A 9 -3.01 -5.33 18.10
C GLY A 9 -3.78 -4.56 19.18
N PHE A 10 -3.18 -3.51 19.75
CA PHE A 10 -3.84 -2.68 20.76
C PHE A 10 -5.00 -1.87 20.17
N GLU A 11 -4.85 -1.29 18.99
CA GLU A 11 -5.92 -0.53 18.34
C GLU A 11 -7.12 -1.44 17.99
N VAL A 12 -6.86 -2.67 17.51
CA VAL A 12 -7.91 -3.67 17.27
C VAL A 12 -8.62 -4.07 18.57
N PHE A 13 -7.88 -4.26 19.66
CA PHE A 13 -8.46 -4.53 20.97
C PHE A 13 -9.38 -3.39 21.43
N VAL A 14 -8.90 -2.14 21.38
CA VAL A 14 -9.69 -0.96 21.79
C VAL A 14 -10.94 -0.83 20.93
N ARG A 15 -10.86 -1.10 19.61
CA ARG A 15 -12.01 -1.07 18.71
C ARG A 15 -13.15 -1.98 19.17
N GLY A 16 -12.85 -3.23 19.52
CA GLY A 16 -13.87 -4.15 20.03
C GLY A 16 -14.50 -3.69 21.34
N VAL A 17 -13.76 -2.99 22.21
CA VAL A 17 -14.32 -2.38 23.44
C VAL A 17 -15.28 -1.24 23.09
N MET A 18 -14.91 -0.38 22.15
CA MET A 18 -15.71 0.78 21.74
C MET A 18 -17.00 0.37 21.04
N GLU A 19 -16.97 -0.68 20.22
CA GLU A 19 -18.14 -1.25 19.57
C GLU A 19 -19.18 -1.74 20.58
N ARG A 20 -18.74 -2.47 21.63
CA ARG A 20 -19.62 -2.91 22.73
C ARG A 20 -20.26 -1.76 23.52
N LEU A 21 -19.60 -0.59 23.53
CA LEU A 21 -20.10 0.61 24.18
C LEU A 21 -20.91 1.53 23.24
N GLY A 22 -21.08 1.14 21.97
CA GLY A 22 -21.73 1.98 20.95
C GLY A 22 -21.02 3.32 20.77
N ILE A 23 -19.69 3.30 20.74
CA ILE A 23 -18.83 4.47 20.52
C ILE A 23 -18.19 4.35 19.13
N GLU A 24 -18.68 5.15 18.17
CA GLU A 24 -18.20 5.13 16.78
C GLU A 24 -17.17 6.24 16.47
N ASP A 25 -17.13 7.29 17.30
CA ASP A 25 -16.37 8.53 17.04
C ASP A 25 -15.22 8.68 18.03
N TRP A 26 -14.18 7.85 17.85
CA TRP A 26 -13.00 7.82 18.70
C TRP A 26 -11.72 7.63 17.86
N ALA A 27 -10.59 8.06 18.42
CA ALA A 27 -9.27 7.80 17.90
C ALA A 27 -8.37 7.28 19.01
N CYS A 28 -7.41 6.41 18.68
CA CYS A 28 -6.37 5.96 19.61
C CYS A 28 -4.99 6.30 19.06
N GLN A 29 -4.17 6.88 19.92
CA GLN A 29 -2.81 7.26 19.61
C GLN A 29 -1.86 6.65 20.64
N LYS A 30 -0.94 5.82 20.18
CA LYS A 30 0.17 5.34 21.01
C LYS A 30 1.32 6.35 20.94
N ILE A 31 1.75 6.82 22.10
CA ILE A 31 2.88 7.75 22.19
C ILE A 31 4.17 6.95 22.20
N GLY A 32 4.72 6.68 21.01
CA GLY A 32 6.06 6.09 20.84
C GLY A 32 6.35 4.91 21.77
N ARG A 33 7.36 5.07 22.65
CA ARG A 33 7.78 4.06 23.64
C ARG A 33 7.08 4.17 25.00
N ALA A 34 6.16 5.11 25.17
CA ALA A 34 5.47 5.28 26.45
C ALA A 34 4.60 4.05 26.77
N PRO A 35 4.41 3.67 28.04
CA PRO A 35 3.62 2.50 28.41
C PRO A 35 2.09 2.72 28.30
N PHE A 36 1.64 3.91 27.92
CA PHE A 36 0.21 4.25 27.79
C PHE A 36 -0.16 4.64 26.35
N ALA A 37 -1.45 4.74 26.08
CA ALA A 37 -2.02 5.27 24.85
C ALA A 37 -3.07 6.33 25.20
N ILE A 38 -3.32 7.25 24.27
CA ILE A 38 -4.35 8.29 24.42
C ILE A 38 -5.53 7.90 23.55
N ILE A 39 -6.71 7.87 24.15
CA ILE A 39 -7.97 7.70 23.44
C ILE A 39 -8.67 9.06 23.43
N VAL A 40 -9.00 9.54 22.23
CA VAL A 40 -9.71 10.80 22.02
C VAL A 40 -11.13 10.47 21.60
N PHE A 41 -12.09 11.09 22.26
CA PHE A 41 -13.51 10.97 21.94
C PHE A 41 -13.99 12.28 21.34
N LEU A 42 -14.82 12.20 20.30
CA LEU A 42 -15.42 13.40 19.72
C LEU A 42 -16.40 14.08 20.69
N ARG A 43 -17.16 13.28 21.44
CA ARG A 43 -18.16 13.76 22.40
C ARG A 43 -17.70 13.47 23.83
N PRO A 44 -17.63 14.49 24.70
CA PRO A 44 -17.23 14.31 26.10
C PRO A 44 -18.06 13.25 26.83
N SER A 45 -19.37 13.20 26.57
CA SER A 45 -20.29 12.23 27.19
C SER A 45 -19.92 10.77 26.90
N LYS A 46 -19.36 10.46 25.73
CA LYS A 46 -18.90 9.11 25.38
C LYS A 46 -17.63 8.73 26.13
N GLY A 47 -16.72 9.69 26.33
CA GLY A 47 -15.55 9.52 27.19
C GLY A 47 -15.93 9.29 28.65
N SER A 48 -16.90 10.05 29.17
CA SER A 48 -17.43 9.84 30.54
C SER A 48 -18.09 8.47 30.69
N ASN A 49 -18.84 8.00 29.69
CA ASN A 49 -19.45 6.67 29.73
C ASN A 49 -18.39 5.56 29.72
N PHE A 50 -17.34 5.72 28.90
CA PHE A 50 -16.20 4.81 28.89
C PHE A 50 -15.51 4.76 30.26
N LEU A 51 -15.26 5.92 30.88
CA LEU A 51 -14.64 5.99 32.21
C LEU A 51 -15.54 5.46 33.32
N ARG A 52 -16.86 5.59 33.22
CA ARG A 52 -17.78 4.98 34.20
C ARG A 52 -17.71 3.45 34.16
N LYS A 53 -17.51 2.87 32.98
CA LYS A 53 -17.45 1.40 32.82
C LYS A 53 -16.05 0.83 33.03
N HIS A 54 -15.00 1.55 32.64
CA HIS A 54 -13.63 1.01 32.61
C HIS A 54 -12.59 1.93 33.27
N GLY A 55 -13.03 3.03 33.87
CA GLY A 55 -12.16 4.02 34.49
C GLY A 55 -11.72 3.64 35.89
N ALA A 56 -10.56 4.18 36.27
CA ALA A 56 -10.04 4.13 37.61
C ALA A 56 -9.73 5.55 38.09
N VAL A 57 -10.01 5.81 39.36
CA VAL A 57 -9.74 7.08 40.04
C VAL A 57 -8.45 6.93 40.84
N LYS A 58 -7.59 7.94 40.76
CA LYS A 58 -6.36 7.97 41.56
C LYS A 58 -6.72 8.41 42.98
N GLY A 59 -6.53 7.51 43.95
CA GLY A 59 -6.78 7.81 45.36
C GLY A 59 -5.70 8.69 46.00
N PRO A 60 -5.91 9.14 47.24
CA PRO A 60 -4.96 10.00 47.98
C PRO A 60 -3.57 9.37 48.15
N SER A 61 -3.50 8.05 48.19
CA SER A 61 -2.25 7.26 48.28
C SER A 61 -1.54 7.07 46.94
N GLY A 62 -2.03 7.68 45.86
CA GLY A 62 -1.49 7.57 44.51
C GLY A 62 -1.81 6.25 43.79
N ARG A 63 -2.50 5.31 44.45
CA ARG A 63 -2.99 4.06 43.83
C ARG A 63 -4.28 4.31 43.05
N PHE A 64 -4.47 3.57 41.97
CA PHE A 64 -5.71 3.59 41.20
C PHE A 64 -6.74 2.64 41.82
N PHE A 65 -7.94 3.15 42.03
CA PHE A 65 -9.09 2.39 42.52
C PHE A 65 -10.18 2.43 41.46
N MET A 66 -10.82 1.30 41.22
CA MET A 66 -11.97 1.22 40.33
C MET A 66 -13.27 1.36 41.13
N GLU A 67 -14.28 1.96 40.52
CA GLU A 67 -15.62 1.91 41.08
C GLU A 67 -16.13 0.45 41.11
N PRO A 68 -16.97 0.06 42.07
CA PRO A 68 -17.48 -1.31 42.21
C PRO A 68 -18.19 -1.86 40.95
N SER A 69 -18.75 -0.98 40.12
CA SER A 69 -19.44 -1.33 38.86
C SER A 69 -18.53 -1.31 37.63
N ALA A 70 -17.24 -1.00 37.77
CA ALA A 70 -16.33 -0.87 36.66
C ALA A 70 -15.58 -2.18 36.38
N GLU A 71 -15.35 -2.48 35.10
CA GLU A 71 -14.73 -3.70 34.60
C GLU A 71 -13.30 -3.43 34.09
N TRP A 72 -12.35 -4.26 34.50
CA TRP A 72 -10.98 -4.19 34.01
C TRP A 72 -10.89 -4.50 32.52
N LEU A 73 -10.19 -3.65 31.77
CA LEU A 73 -9.79 -3.98 30.41
C LEU A 73 -8.52 -4.83 30.46
N GLN A 74 -8.57 -6.04 29.91
CA GLN A 74 -7.42 -6.93 29.82
C GLN A 74 -6.84 -6.97 28.41
N PHE A 75 -5.56 -6.65 28.28
CA PHE A 75 -4.81 -6.76 27.04
C PHE A 75 -3.51 -7.52 27.29
N ASN A 76 -3.27 -8.60 26.54
CA ASN A 76 -2.12 -9.49 26.71
C ASN A 76 -1.92 -9.97 28.17
N GLY A 77 -3.00 -10.28 28.87
CA GLY A 77 -2.97 -10.74 30.27
C GLY A 77 -2.67 -9.64 31.29
N GLN A 78 -2.56 -8.37 30.87
CA GLN A 78 -2.36 -7.23 31.76
C GLN A 78 -3.64 -6.40 31.89
N ASN A 79 -3.95 -6.00 33.13
CA ASN A 79 -5.03 -5.07 33.43
C ASN A 79 -4.62 -3.64 33.04
N LEU A 80 -5.39 -3.02 32.16
CA LEU A 80 -5.21 -1.64 31.75
C LEU A 80 -5.92 -0.70 32.71
N VAL A 81 -5.25 0.40 33.06
CA VAL A 81 -5.82 1.48 33.84
C VAL A 81 -6.26 2.59 32.90
N SER A 82 -7.56 2.89 32.88
CA SER A 82 -8.09 4.02 32.12
C SER A 82 -8.37 5.18 33.05
N CYS A 83 -7.90 6.38 32.73
CA CYS A 83 -8.18 7.59 33.50
C CYS A 83 -8.34 8.79 32.57
N GLN A 84 -8.96 9.85 33.09
CA GLN A 84 -9.08 11.11 32.36
C GLN A 84 -7.70 11.76 32.23
N SER A 85 -7.35 12.17 31.00
CA SER A 85 -6.10 12.87 30.73
C SER A 85 -6.11 14.27 31.33
N HIS A 86 -4.98 14.68 31.93
CA HIS A 86 -4.74 16.07 32.35
C HIS A 86 -4.11 16.94 31.26
N LYS A 87 -3.77 16.34 30.09
CA LYS A 87 -3.21 17.08 28.96
C LYS A 87 -4.31 17.89 28.26
N PRO A 88 -3.96 19.06 27.68
CA PRO A 88 -4.90 19.81 26.85
C PRO A 88 -5.38 18.93 25.69
N ILE A 89 -6.63 19.16 25.29
CA ILE A 89 -7.28 18.44 24.20
C ILE A 89 -6.51 18.70 22.90
N ASP A 90 -6.19 17.63 22.17
CA ASP A 90 -5.64 17.74 20.82
C ASP A 90 -6.75 18.20 19.86
N LEU A 91 -6.74 19.50 19.53
CA LEU A 91 -7.71 20.13 18.65
C LEU A 91 -7.67 19.54 17.23
N LEU A 92 -6.53 19.05 16.75
CA LEU A 92 -6.42 18.44 15.44
C LEU A 92 -7.08 17.06 15.42
N ALA A 93 -6.86 16.25 16.47
CA ALA A 93 -7.53 14.96 16.61
C ALA A 93 -9.05 15.10 16.69
N VAL A 94 -9.56 16.08 17.45
CA VAL A 94 -11.01 16.36 17.55
C VAL A 94 -11.57 16.87 16.22
N ARG A 95 -10.87 17.77 15.52
CA ARG A 95 -11.29 18.24 14.18
C ARG A 95 -11.33 17.10 13.16
N SER A 96 -10.34 16.19 13.19
CA SER A 96 -10.35 14.99 12.34
C SER A 96 -11.58 14.13 12.60
N LEU A 97 -11.87 13.84 13.88
CA LEU A 97 -13.05 13.07 14.25
C LEU A 97 -14.37 13.74 13.84
N ALA A 98 -14.46 15.07 13.96
CA ALA A 98 -15.62 15.83 13.53
C ALA A 98 -15.84 15.75 12.01
N MET A 99 -14.77 15.85 11.22
CA MET A 99 -14.83 15.68 9.77
C MET A 99 -15.23 14.24 9.38
N ASP A 100 -14.70 13.23 10.06
CA ASP A 100 -15.07 11.83 9.83
C ASP A 100 -16.53 11.54 10.18
N GLN A 101 -17.05 12.13 11.26
CA GLN A 101 -18.47 12.04 11.61
C GLN A 101 -19.35 12.75 10.58
N GLN A 102 -18.97 13.95 10.12
CA GLN A 102 -19.72 14.65 9.06
C GLN A 102 -19.75 13.84 7.76
N LYS A 103 -18.64 13.18 7.41
CA LYS A 103 -18.57 12.28 6.27
C LYS A 103 -19.49 11.06 6.44
N LYS A 104 -19.47 10.40 7.61
CA LYS A 104 -20.38 9.28 7.91
C LYS A 104 -21.85 9.69 7.92
N VAL A 105 -22.16 10.89 8.40
CA VAL A 105 -23.54 11.44 8.38
C VAL A 105 -23.96 11.75 6.96
N GLN A 106 -23.10 12.36 6.14
CA GLN A 106 -23.34 12.56 4.70
C GLN A 106 -23.54 11.22 3.98
N GLU A 107 -22.78 10.17 4.32
CA GLU A 107 -22.94 8.82 3.77
C GLU A 107 -24.23 8.12 4.25
N LYS A 108 -24.66 8.34 5.51
CA LYS A 108 -25.89 7.73 6.10
C LYS A 108 -27.17 8.52 5.78
N SER A 109 -27.09 9.81 5.43
CA SER A 109 -28.24 10.67 5.10
C SER A 109 -28.57 10.69 3.61
N VAL A 110 -27.90 9.91 2.78
CA VAL A 110 -28.36 9.64 1.41
C VAL A 110 -29.57 8.70 1.51
N PRO A 111 -30.77 9.11 1.08
CA PRO A 111 -31.89 8.18 0.91
C PRO A 111 -31.43 7.05 0.00
N LYS A 112 -31.72 5.79 0.36
CA LYS A 112 -31.45 4.61 -0.51
C LYS A 112 -32.08 4.70 -1.92
N ASN A 113 -32.88 5.74 -2.19
CA ASN A 113 -33.52 6.03 -3.47
C ASN A 113 -33.28 7.50 -3.96
N ALA A 114 -32.22 8.18 -3.53
CA ALA A 114 -31.81 9.45 -4.15
C ALA A 114 -30.83 9.18 -5.30
N PRO A 115 -30.95 9.89 -6.43
CA PRO A 115 -30.31 9.51 -7.67
C PRO A 115 -28.79 9.70 -7.55
N GLU A 116 -28.06 8.61 -7.72
CA GLU A 116 -26.61 8.39 -7.79
C GLU A 116 -25.92 9.25 -8.90
N THR A 117 -26.18 10.55 -8.99
CA THR A 117 -26.26 11.20 -10.30
C THR A 117 -25.25 12.28 -10.65
N ASP A 118 -24.21 12.55 -9.86
CA ASP A 118 -23.13 13.42 -10.35
C ASP A 118 -21.77 12.74 -10.54
N PHE A 119 -21.37 11.83 -9.64
CA PHE A 119 -20.09 11.11 -9.80
C PHE A 119 -20.19 9.94 -10.79
N LEU A 120 -21.34 9.25 -10.85
CA LEU A 120 -21.54 8.11 -11.77
C LEU A 120 -22.03 8.52 -13.16
N LYS A 121 -22.72 9.67 -13.31
CA LYS A 121 -23.14 10.18 -14.63
C LYS A 121 -21.96 10.48 -15.56
N HIS A 122 -20.75 10.63 -15.03
CA HIS A 122 -19.54 10.94 -15.80
C HIS A 122 -18.44 9.88 -15.64
N GLN A 123 -18.76 8.68 -15.13
CA GLN A 123 -17.78 7.61 -14.99
C GLN A 123 -17.49 7.01 -16.38
N ARG A 124 -16.62 7.68 -17.12
CA ARG A 124 -16.21 7.25 -18.45
C ARG A 124 -15.37 5.98 -18.33
N ALA A 125 -15.80 4.93 -19.01
CA ALA A 125 -14.99 3.75 -19.20
C ALA A 125 -13.95 4.05 -20.29
N PHE A 126 -12.69 3.76 -20.01
CA PHE A 126 -11.63 3.84 -21.00
C PHE A 126 -11.35 2.43 -21.51
N LEU A 127 -11.25 2.28 -22.83
CA LEU A 127 -10.86 1.00 -23.42
C LEU A 127 -9.35 0.86 -23.36
N SER A 128 -8.90 -0.34 -23.04
CA SER A 128 -7.50 -0.74 -23.02
C SER A 128 -7.31 -1.90 -23.97
N SER A 129 -6.21 -1.89 -24.71
CA SER A 129 -5.82 -2.99 -25.61
C SER A 129 -4.88 -3.97 -24.92
N ALA A 130 -4.15 -3.53 -23.89
CA ALA A 130 -3.15 -4.36 -23.24
C ALA A 130 -2.72 -3.82 -21.87
N ILE A 131 -2.19 -4.71 -21.04
CA ILE A 131 -1.60 -4.39 -19.76
C ILE A 131 -0.21 -5.02 -19.64
N GLN A 132 0.72 -4.27 -19.09
CA GLN A 132 2.06 -4.72 -18.75
C GLN A 132 2.29 -4.53 -17.26
N CYS A 133 3.05 -5.44 -16.65
CA CYS A 133 3.55 -5.24 -15.30
C CYS A 133 5.08 -5.39 -15.28
N GLY A 134 5.71 -4.67 -14.36
CA GLY A 134 7.14 -4.47 -14.42
C GLY A 134 7.70 -3.70 -13.24
N SER A 135 8.87 -3.12 -13.46
CA SER A 135 9.53 -2.24 -12.51
C SER A 135 10.21 -1.07 -13.21
N TRP A 136 10.48 -0.03 -12.44
CA TRP A 136 11.35 1.06 -12.87
C TRP A 136 12.81 0.63 -12.77
N GLU A 137 13.56 0.79 -13.85
CA GLU A 137 14.99 0.54 -13.90
C GLU A 137 15.68 1.74 -14.55
N CYS A 138 16.95 1.99 -14.20
CA CYS A 138 17.74 3.02 -14.85
C CYS A 138 18.85 2.37 -15.66
N TYR A 139 18.95 2.77 -16.94
CA TYR A 139 20.00 2.35 -17.86
C TYR A 139 20.67 3.61 -18.41
N ASP A 140 21.99 3.73 -18.29
CA ASP A 140 22.76 4.89 -18.75
C ASP A 140 22.18 6.25 -18.32
N SER A 141 21.75 6.36 -17.05
CA SER A 141 21.09 7.55 -16.48
C SER A 141 19.71 7.88 -17.05
N ILE A 142 19.13 7.00 -17.88
CA ILE A 142 17.77 7.09 -18.40
C ILE A 142 16.88 6.17 -17.58
N LEU A 143 15.80 6.73 -17.01
CA LEU A 143 14.76 5.94 -16.38
C LEU A 143 13.92 5.25 -17.46
N ALA A 144 13.80 3.93 -17.35
CA ALA A 144 12.98 3.11 -18.22
C ALA A 144 12.04 2.20 -17.42
N PHE A 145 10.87 1.94 -17.99
CA PHE A 145 9.99 0.87 -17.54
C PHE A 145 10.48 -0.44 -18.15
N ARG A 146 10.86 -1.39 -17.30
CA ARG A 146 11.18 -2.75 -17.72
C ARG A 146 9.97 -3.64 -17.52
N SER A 147 9.47 -4.19 -18.63
CA SER A 147 8.34 -5.11 -18.62
C SER A 147 8.78 -6.51 -18.23
N PHE A 148 8.08 -7.14 -17.29
CA PHE A 148 8.27 -8.54 -16.91
C PHE A 148 7.18 -9.45 -17.46
N PHE A 149 6.02 -8.87 -17.70
CA PHE A 149 4.86 -9.55 -18.23
C PHE A 149 4.04 -8.58 -19.07
N ALA A 150 3.42 -9.10 -20.13
CA ALA A 150 2.55 -8.35 -21.01
C ALA A 150 1.38 -9.23 -21.41
N LEU A 151 0.17 -8.70 -21.28
CA LEU A 151 -1.07 -9.35 -21.67
C LEU A 151 -1.77 -8.47 -22.70
N GLN A 152 -1.95 -9.01 -23.90
CA GLN A 152 -2.69 -8.38 -25.00
C GLN A 152 -4.14 -8.80 -24.90
N GLN A 153 -4.96 -8.00 -24.21
CA GLN A 153 -6.36 -8.30 -24.01
C GLN A 153 -7.17 -7.01 -23.88
N SER A 154 -8.30 -6.97 -24.59
CA SER A 154 -9.26 -5.88 -24.48
C SER A 154 -9.87 -5.83 -23.08
N ALA A 155 -9.85 -4.65 -22.47
CA ALA A 155 -10.35 -4.44 -21.13
C ALA A 155 -10.95 -3.05 -20.96
N LYS A 156 -11.73 -2.89 -19.89
CA LYS A 156 -12.33 -1.62 -19.49
C LYS A 156 -11.66 -1.11 -18.23
N LEU A 157 -11.13 0.11 -18.30
CA LEU A 157 -10.61 0.86 -17.16
C LEU A 157 -11.70 1.81 -16.65
N LEU A 158 -12.03 1.68 -15.37
CA LEU A 158 -13.07 2.42 -14.68
C LEU A 158 -12.48 3.09 -13.44
N PHE A 159 -12.72 4.39 -13.29
CA PHE A 159 -12.33 5.13 -12.09
C PHE A 159 -13.49 5.15 -11.09
N LYS A 160 -13.45 4.25 -10.11
CA LYS A 160 -14.46 4.14 -9.05
C LYS A 160 -14.17 5.16 -7.94
N VAL A 161 -14.99 5.18 -6.89
CA VAL A 161 -14.80 6.15 -5.79
C VAL A 161 -13.58 5.79 -4.93
N THR A 162 -13.27 4.51 -4.77
CA THR A 162 -12.23 4.01 -3.84
C THR A 162 -11.01 3.40 -4.52
N HIS A 163 -11.13 3.01 -5.80
CA HIS A 163 -10.10 2.29 -6.53
C HIS A 163 -10.24 2.50 -8.04
N ILE A 164 -9.16 2.22 -8.76
CA ILE A 164 -9.18 2.02 -10.20
C ILE A 164 -9.52 0.56 -10.44
N GLN A 165 -10.55 0.31 -11.26
CA GLN A 165 -10.96 -1.02 -11.67
C GLN A 165 -10.54 -1.25 -13.13
N TYR A 166 -9.84 -2.35 -13.37
CA TYR A 166 -9.49 -2.84 -14.70
C TYR A 166 -10.18 -4.20 -14.90
N GLU A 167 -11.17 -4.26 -15.78
CA GLU A 167 -12.00 -5.44 -16.02
C GLU A 167 -11.76 -5.99 -17.43
N MET A 168 -11.33 -7.24 -17.51
CA MET A 168 -11.03 -7.95 -18.75
C MET A 168 -12.27 -8.70 -19.26
N GLY A 169 -12.28 -9.04 -20.55
CA GLY A 169 -13.41 -9.74 -21.19
C GLY A 169 -13.69 -11.15 -20.65
N ASP A 170 -12.70 -11.80 -20.03
CA ASP A 170 -12.81 -13.11 -19.38
C ASP A 170 -13.29 -13.02 -17.92
N PHE A 171 -13.84 -11.87 -17.54
CA PHE A 171 -14.36 -11.58 -16.20
C PHE A 171 -13.32 -11.50 -15.08
N ARG A 172 -12.03 -11.63 -15.40
CA ARG A 172 -10.95 -11.31 -14.47
C ARG A 172 -10.88 -9.80 -14.27
N ARG A 173 -10.54 -9.39 -13.06
CA ARG A 173 -10.57 -8.00 -12.61
C ARG A 173 -9.38 -7.69 -11.73
N LEU A 174 -8.81 -6.52 -11.96
CA LEU A 174 -7.72 -5.93 -11.22
C LEU A 174 -8.24 -4.66 -10.54
N ASP A 175 -8.14 -4.60 -9.21
CA ASP A 175 -8.51 -3.45 -8.39
C ASP A 175 -7.28 -2.82 -7.75
N ILE A 176 -7.09 -1.52 -8.02
CA ILE A 176 -5.97 -0.72 -7.52
C ILE A 176 -6.52 0.36 -6.58
N PRO A 177 -6.45 0.15 -5.25
CA PRO A 177 -6.88 1.13 -4.26
C PRO A 177 -6.14 2.45 -4.41
N TYR A 178 -6.84 3.59 -4.31
CA TYR A 178 -6.18 4.90 -4.48
C TYR A 178 -5.12 5.18 -3.42
N ASN A 179 -5.29 4.64 -2.21
CA ASN A 179 -4.35 4.82 -1.11
C ASN A 179 -3.03 4.05 -1.29
N SER A 180 -2.93 3.12 -2.25
CA SER A 180 -1.69 2.41 -2.54
C SER A 180 -0.85 3.11 -3.61
N ILE A 181 -1.44 4.03 -4.38
CA ILE A 181 -0.79 4.66 -5.54
C ILE A 181 0.25 5.70 -5.09
N GLU A 182 1.48 5.51 -5.55
CA GLU A 182 2.61 6.42 -5.30
C GLU A 182 2.84 7.40 -6.43
N SER A 183 2.67 6.96 -7.68
CA SER A 183 2.85 7.83 -8.84
C SER A 183 1.97 7.37 -10.00
N ILE A 184 1.56 8.35 -10.81
CA ILE A 184 0.79 8.16 -12.03
C ILE A 184 1.51 8.91 -13.14
N ILE A 185 1.75 8.21 -14.25
CA ILE A 185 2.41 8.78 -15.42
C ILE A 185 1.55 8.51 -16.65
N LEU A 186 1.27 9.58 -17.39
CA LEU A 186 0.75 9.53 -18.73
C LEU A 186 1.90 9.69 -19.72
N SER A 187 1.98 8.78 -20.68
CA SER A 187 3.00 8.81 -21.74
C SER A 187 2.40 8.37 -23.06
N GLN A 188 2.76 9.02 -24.15
CA GLN A 188 2.32 8.61 -25.48
C GLN A 188 3.34 7.63 -26.07
N SER A 189 2.83 6.57 -26.70
CA SER A 189 3.67 5.65 -27.48
C SER A 189 4.17 6.37 -28.73
N PRO A 190 5.49 6.42 -29.00
CA PRO A 190 6.02 7.05 -30.22
C PRO A 190 5.54 6.37 -31.50
N GLN A 191 5.24 5.06 -31.43
CA GLN A 191 4.91 4.22 -32.59
C GLN A 191 3.41 4.21 -32.88
N THR A 192 2.60 4.19 -31.82
CA THR A 192 1.14 4.02 -31.95
C THR A 192 0.36 5.28 -31.61
N LEU A 193 1.00 6.33 -31.07
CA LEU A 193 0.35 7.51 -30.49
C LEU A 193 -0.67 7.20 -29.37
N ALA A 194 -0.81 5.93 -28.98
CA ALA A 194 -1.70 5.50 -27.93
C ALA A 194 -1.22 6.00 -26.57
N THR A 195 -2.16 6.44 -25.74
CA THR A 195 -1.89 6.86 -24.36
C THR A 195 -1.59 5.65 -23.49
N ASN A 196 -0.46 5.70 -22.80
CA ASN A 196 -0.09 4.73 -21.79
C ASN A 196 -0.30 5.35 -20.41
N PHE A 197 -1.07 4.65 -19.59
CA PHE A 197 -1.35 4.99 -18.21
C PHE A 197 -0.52 4.08 -17.30
N THR A 198 0.57 4.62 -16.76
CA THR A 198 1.49 3.88 -15.88
C THR A 198 1.28 4.26 -14.43
N ILE A 199 1.14 3.27 -13.56
CA ILE A 199 0.82 3.43 -12.15
C ILE A 199 1.84 2.65 -11.34
N ALA A 200 2.45 3.29 -10.36
CA ALA A 200 3.28 2.61 -9.35
C ALA A 200 2.59 2.67 -7.99
N PHE A 201 2.69 1.61 -7.19
CA PHE A 201 2.02 1.52 -5.90
C PHE A 201 2.83 0.74 -4.85
N ARG A 202 2.54 0.96 -3.55
CA ARG A 202 3.28 0.35 -2.42
C ARG A 202 2.98 -1.11 -2.18
N SER A 203 1.83 -1.59 -2.64
CA SER A 203 1.34 -2.93 -2.35
C SER A 203 0.71 -3.54 -3.59
N SER A 204 0.97 -4.83 -3.83
CA SER A 204 0.34 -5.62 -4.90
C SER A 204 -1.16 -5.33 -4.96
N PRO A 205 -1.72 -5.18 -6.17
CA PRO A 205 -3.13 -4.87 -6.31
C PRO A 205 -3.97 -6.14 -6.06
N HIS A 206 -5.29 -5.97 -6.00
CA HIS A 206 -6.19 -7.08 -5.75
C HIS A 206 -6.70 -7.66 -7.07
N PHE A 207 -6.59 -8.98 -7.23
CA PHE A 207 -7.10 -9.69 -8.40
C PHE A 207 -8.32 -10.53 -8.01
N SER A 208 -9.35 -10.51 -8.85
CA SER A 208 -10.53 -11.36 -8.68
C SER A 208 -11.05 -11.89 -10.01
N ALA A 209 -11.71 -13.05 -9.99
CA ALA A 209 -12.38 -13.64 -11.13
C ALA A 209 -13.83 -14.00 -10.76
N ARG A 210 -14.72 -14.08 -11.74
CA ARG A 210 -16.10 -14.56 -11.50
C ARG A 210 -16.10 -16.07 -11.38
N ILE A 211 -16.82 -16.57 -10.38
CA ILE A 211 -17.20 -17.98 -10.30
C ILE A 211 -18.63 -18.10 -10.79
N TYR A 212 -18.87 -19.05 -11.69
CA TYR A 212 -20.23 -19.44 -12.07
C TYR A 212 -20.76 -20.43 -11.05
N THR A 213 -21.56 -19.94 -10.10
CA THR A 213 -22.35 -20.77 -9.21
C THR A 213 -23.68 -21.10 -9.92
N ASN A 214 -23.66 -22.17 -10.72
CA ASN A 214 -24.75 -22.65 -11.58
C ASN A 214 -25.03 -21.82 -12.84
N ALA A 215 -25.36 -22.52 -13.93
CA ALA A 215 -25.48 -21.99 -15.29
C ALA A 215 -26.58 -20.92 -15.50
N ASP A 216 -27.50 -20.77 -14.54
CA ASP A 216 -28.70 -19.94 -14.69
C ASP A 216 -28.79 -18.74 -13.72
N SER A 217 -27.74 -18.45 -12.93
CA SER A 217 -27.81 -17.35 -11.96
C SER A 217 -27.22 -16.03 -12.50
N VAL A 218 -28.05 -14.99 -12.51
CA VAL A 218 -27.67 -13.58 -12.78
C VAL A 218 -26.72 -13.03 -11.70
N ASN A 219 -26.56 -13.77 -10.60
CA ASN A 219 -25.68 -13.43 -9.48
C ASN A 219 -24.38 -14.24 -9.56
N PHE A 220 -23.32 -13.61 -10.06
CA PHE A 220 -21.98 -14.15 -10.00
C PHE A 220 -21.28 -13.67 -8.73
N GLU A 221 -20.64 -14.58 -8.01
CA GLU A 221 -19.69 -14.23 -6.95
C GLU A 221 -18.30 -14.02 -7.54
N ARG A 222 -17.50 -13.17 -6.90
CA ARG A 222 -16.10 -12.95 -7.27
C ARG A 222 -15.19 -13.55 -6.22
N GLU A 223 -14.24 -14.38 -6.65
CA GLU A 223 -13.20 -14.94 -5.80
C GLU A 223 -11.85 -14.28 -6.07
N ARG A 224 -11.03 -14.19 -5.03
CA ARG A 224 -9.66 -13.71 -5.13
C ARG A 224 -8.81 -14.69 -5.91
N VAL A 225 -8.13 -14.21 -6.95
CA VAL A 225 -7.16 -14.99 -7.72
C VAL A 225 -5.73 -14.48 -7.48
N PRO A 226 -4.68 -15.27 -7.76
CA PRO A 226 -3.31 -14.85 -7.47
C PRO A 226 -2.70 -13.95 -8.55
N GLY A 227 -3.32 -13.84 -9.73
CA GLY A 227 -2.81 -13.05 -10.85
C GLY A 227 -3.80 -12.91 -11.99
N LEU A 228 -3.32 -12.32 -13.10
CA LEU A 228 -4.10 -12.13 -14.31
C LEU A 228 -4.13 -13.39 -15.18
N ASP A 229 -3.10 -14.23 -15.11
CA ASP A 229 -2.95 -15.56 -15.69
C ASP A 229 -1.85 -16.35 -14.93
N GLU A 230 -1.60 -17.59 -15.34
CA GLU A 230 -0.63 -18.49 -14.69
C GLU A 230 0.81 -17.95 -14.66
N ASP A 231 1.21 -17.14 -15.65
CA ASP A 231 2.54 -16.56 -15.72
C ASP A 231 2.66 -15.34 -14.82
N HIS A 232 1.61 -14.50 -14.82
CA HIS A 232 1.51 -13.35 -13.95
C HIS A 232 1.43 -13.73 -12.47
N GLU A 233 0.76 -14.83 -12.13
CA GLU A 233 0.69 -15.36 -10.75
C GLU A 233 2.07 -15.53 -10.10
N LYS A 234 3.08 -15.91 -10.89
CA LYS A 234 4.46 -16.12 -10.42
C LYS A 234 5.14 -14.83 -9.97
N ILE A 235 4.66 -13.68 -10.45
CA ILE A 235 5.32 -12.38 -10.26
C ILE A 235 4.39 -11.28 -9.71
N SER A 236 3.10 -11.55 -9.54
CA SER A 236 2.08 -10.57 -9.17
C SER A 236 2.38 -9.86 -7.84
N GLY A 237 2.85 -10.62 -6.84
CA GLY A 237 3.13 -10.09 -5.50
C GLY A 237 4.30 -9.10 -5.40
N ILE A 238 5.11 -9.02 -6.46
CA ILE A 238 6.34 -8.21 -6.54
C ILE A 238 6.32 -7.24 -7.73
N CYS A 239 5.33 -7.35 -8.61
CA CYS A 239 5.06 -6.35 -9.63
C CYS A 239 4.28 -5.20 -9.00
N LEU A 240 4.97 -4.07 -8.83
CA LEU A 240 4.43 -2.87 -8.18
C LEU A 240 4.22 -1.71 -9.16
N VAL A 241 4.50 -1.94 -10.46
CA VAL A 241 4.30 -0.98 -11.53
C VAL A 241 3.51 -1.64 -12.64
N TYR A 242 2.37 -1.05 -12.99
CA TYR A 242 1.51 -1.49 -14.08
C TYR A 242 1.39 -0.39 -15.12
N ARG A 243 1.50 -0.77 -16.38
CA ARG A 243 1.30 0.10 -17.52
C ARG A 243 0.15 -0.42 -18.35
N ILE A 244 -0.87 0.41 -18.49
CA ILE A 244 -2.10 0.12 -19.22
C ILE A 244 -2.04 0.88 -20.54
N MET A 245 -2.13 0.17 -21.66
CA MET A 245 -2.19 0.74 -23.00
C MET A 245 -3.64 1.04 -23.35
N LEU A 246 -4.00 2.32 -23.34
CA LEU A 246 -5.35 2.78 -23.66
C LEU A 246 -5.54 2.81 -25.18
N ALA A 247 -6.79 2.70 -25.61
CA ALA A 247 -7.15 2.77 -27.02
C ALA A 247 -6.77 4.13 -27.63
N TYR A 248 -6.52 4.12 -28.95
CA TYR A 248 -5.98 5.24 -29.74
C TYR A 248 -6.79 6.54 -29.65
N ASP A 249 -8.07 6.47 -29.33
CA ASP A 249 -8.99 7.61 -29.22
C ASP A 249 -9.05 8.23 -27.81
N THR A 250 -8.27 7.69 -26.87
CA THR A 250 -8.30 8.16 -25.48
C THR A 250 -7.47 9.42 -25.31
N ASP A 251 -8.13 10.54 -25.06
CA ASP A 251 -7.48 11.81 -24.74
C ASP A 251 -7.02 11.86 -23.27
N ASP A 252 -5.73 12.17 -23.07
CA ASP A 252 -5.10 12.41 -21.77
C ASP A 252 -5.91 13.38 -20.89
N THR A 253 -6.50 14.43 -21.47
CA THR A 253 -7.28 15.40 -20.67
C THR A 253 -8.48 14.74 -19.99
N GLN A 254 -9.07 13.72 -20.61
CA GLN A 254 -10.21 13.00 -20.05
C GLN A 254 -9.79 12.14 -18.86
N ILE A 255 -8.63 11.50 -18.94
CA ILE A 255 -8.06 10.74 -17.82
C ILE A 255 -7.77 11.69 -16.66
N ILE A 256 -7.09 12.81 -16.95
CA ILE A 256 -6.75 13.81 -15.93
C ILE A 256 -8.00 14.40 -15.30
N ASN A 257 -9.02 14.74 -16.09
CA ASN A 257 -10.28 15.27 -15.56
C ASN A 257 -11.03 14.23 -14.71
N SER A 258 -10.96 12.95 -15.09
CA SER A 258 -11.61 11.88 -14.33
C SER A 258 -10.89 11.59 -13.01
N LEU A 259 -9.56 11.65 -13.01
CA LEU A 259 -8.73 11.44 -11.82
C LEU A 259 -8.61 12.67 -10.92
N GLY A 260 -8.63 13.87 -11.50
CA GLY A 260 -8.48 15.14 -10.77
C GLY A 260 -9.63 15.43 -9.80
N ARG A 261 -10.76 14.74 -9.95
CA ARG A 261 -11.90 14.77 -9.02
C ARG A 261 -11.68 13.89 -7.78
N ILE A 262 -10.66 13.04 -7.77
CA ILE A 262 -10.37 12.12 -6.67
C ILE A 262 -9.35 12.76 -5.75
N HIS A 263 -9.80 13.13 -4.56
CA HIS A 263 -8.92 13.62 -3.51
C HIS A 263 -7.96 12.50 -3.05
N ARG A 264 -6.69 12.86 -2.81
CA ARG A 264 -5.59 11.98 -2.33
C ARG A 264 -4.85 11.17 -3.40
N LEU A 265 -5.09 11.39 -4.69
CA LEU A 265 -4.18 10.89 -5.72
C LEU A 265 -2.87 11.68 -5.74
N PRO A 266 -1.73 11.04 -6.03
CA PRO A 266 -0.50 11.77 -6.35
C PRO A 266 -0.68 12.56 -7.64
N THR A 267 0.16 13.58 -7.82
CA THR A 267 0.18 14.40 -9.04
C THR A 267 0.39 13.51 -10.26
N ILE A 268 -0.48 13.67 -11.27
CA ILE A 268 -0.35 12.97 -12.55
C ILE A 268 0.73 13.67 -13.37
N MET A 269 1.76 12.92 -13.74
CA MET A 269 2.89 13.43 -14.53
C MET A 269 2.70 13.08 -16.01
N ARG A 270 2.99 14.04 -16.90
CA ARG A 270 3.12 13.76 -18.33
C ARG A 270 4.59 13.66 -18.67
N ARG A 271 5.03 12.49 -19.12
CA ARG A 271 6.44 12.25 -19.44
C ARG A 271 6.59 11.11 -20.43
N LEU A 272 7.56 11.21 -21.34
CA LEU A 272 7.95 10.07 -22.16
C LEU A 272 8.57 8.97 -21.26
N VAL A 273 8.03 7.76 -21.36
CA VAL A 273 8.55 6.59 -20.66
C VAL A 273 9.25 5.69 -21.66
N HIS A 274 10.56 5.52 -21.49
CA HIS A 274 11.31 4.53 -22.26
C HIS A 274 10.90 3.13 -21.82
N VAL A 275 10.68 2.25 -22.78
CA VAL A 275 10.28 0.87 -22.54
C VAL A 275 11.48 0.00 -22.83
N MET A 276 11.97 -0.69 -21.82
CA MET A 276 13.00 -1.70 -22.02
C MET A 276 12.33 -3.05 -22.21
N VAL A 277 12.43 -3.55 -23.43
CA VAL A 277 12.25 -4.96 -23.73
C VAL A 277 13.65 -5.56 -23.72
N PRO A 278 13.97 -6.47 -22.78
CA PRO A 278 15.27 -7.12 -22.80
C PRO A 278 15.45 -7.85 -24.15
N PRO A 279 16.60 -7.72 -24.82
CA PRO A 279 16.84 -8.29 -26.15
C PRO A 279 16.64 -9.82 -26.16
N ASP A 280 16.87 -10.48 -25.03
CA ASP A 280 16.59 -11.89 -24.81
C ASP A 280 15.50 -12.07 -23.74
N ALA A 281 14.23 -12.00 -24.14
CA ALA A 281 13.09 -12.20 -23.22
C ALA A 281 13.16 -13.58 -22.51
N GLU A 282 13.71 -14.61 -23.17
CA GLU A 282 13.93 -15.94 -22.59
C GLU A 282 15.07 -15.96 -21.56
N VAL A 283 16.11 -15.15 -21.77
CA VAL A 283 17.28 -15.13 -20.88
C VAL A 283 17.01 -14.32 -19.62
N PHE A 284 16.18 -13.27 -19.72
CA PHE A 284 15.92 -12.28 -18.68
C PHE A 284 14.49 -12.31 -18.15
N SER A 285 13.94 -13.51 -17.95
CA SER A 285 12.65 -13.66 -17.27
C SER A 285 12.81 -13.34 -15.78
N PHE A 286 11.85 -12.56 -15.25
CA PHE A 286 11.83 -12.19 -13.84
C PHE A 286 11.93 -13.40 -12.89
N PRO A 287 11.20 -14.53 -13.11
CA PRO A 287 11.35 -15.72 -12.27
C PRO A 287 12.79 -16.27 -12.25
N ARG A 288 13.53 -16.17 -13.35
CA ARG A 288 14.93 -16.60 -13.42
C ARG A 288 15.84 -15.67 -12.64
N GLU A 289 15.64 -14.36 -12.72
CA GLU A 289 16.40 -13.39 -11.90
C GLU A 289 16.13 -13.58 -10.41
N LEU A 290 14.86 -13.78 -10.04
CA LEU A 290 14.50 -14.06 -8.65
C LEU A 290 15.15 -15.36 -8.18
N LYS A 291 15.15 -16.42 -9.00
CA LYS A 291 15.85 -17.67 -8.70
C LYS A 291 17.35 -17.45 -8.53
N ARG A 292 17.98 -16.66 -9.39
CA ARG A 292 19.41 -16.29 -9.27
C ARG A 292 19.70 -15.56 -7.97
N LEU A 293 18.84 -14.62 -7.57
CA LEU A 293 18.97 -13.92 -6.29
C LEU A 293 18.85 -14.89 -5.11
N THR A 294 17.82 -15.74 -5.11
CA THR A 294 17.61 -16.74 -4.07
C THR A 294 18.82 -17.67 -3.94
N VAL A 295 19.36 -18.18 -5.05
CA VAL A 295 20.58 -19.01 -5.06
C VAL A 295 21.78 -18.23 -4.53
N SER A 296 21.97 -16.98 -4.94
CA SER A 296 23.09 -16.12 -4.50
C SER A 296 23.03 -15.78 -3.00
N LEU A 297 21.85 -15.86 -2.40
CA LEU A 297 21.62 -15.68 -0.97
C LEU A 297 21.60 -17.01 -0.18
N THR A 298 21.97 -18.14 -0.79
CA THR A 298 22.11 -19.39 -0.03
C THR A 298 23.39 -19.40 0.83
N PRO A 299 23.42 -20.16 1.94
CA PRO A 299 24.64 -20.29 2.76
C PRO A 299 25.86 -20.81 1.99
N THR A 300 25.63 -21.57 0.91
CA THR A 300 26.70 -22.11 0.06
C THR A 300 27.26 -21.05 -0.89
N ALA A 301 26.45 -20.10 -1.33
CA ALA A 301 26.87 -19.04 -2.25
C ALA A 301 27.45 -17.81 -1.53
N THR A 302 27.10 -17.60 -0.25
CA THR A 302 27.52 -16.40 0.49
C THR A 302 27.80 -16.68 1.97
N LYS A 303 28.84 -16.03 2.50
CA LYS A 303 29.19 -16.07 3.94
C LYS A 303 28.31 -15.17 4.82
N LEU A 304 27.29 -14.53 4.25
CA LEU A 304 26.42 -13.60 4.98
C LEU A 304 25.47 -14.34 5.93
N THR A 305 25.23 -13.73 7.09
CA THR A 305 24.24 -14.23 8.06
C THR A 305 22.82 -14.15 7.51
N TYR A 306 21.89 -14.90 8.11
CA TYR A 306 20.49 -14.87 7.71
C TYR A 306 19.92 -13.44 7.73
N SER A 307 20.23 -12.65 8.76
CA SER A 307 19.74 -11.29 8.89
C SER A 307 20.14 -10.40 7.71
N LEU A 308 21.39 -10.47 7.27
CA LEU A 308 21.88 -9.71 6.10
C LEU A 308 21.22 -10.18 4.81
N ARG A 309 21.14 -11.50 4.61
CA ARG A 309 20.48 -12.09 3.44
C ARG A 309 19.01 -11.69 3.33
N TYR A 310 18.29 -11.73 4.45
CA TYR A 310 16.90 -11.29 4.51
C TYR A 310 16.73 -9.82 4.15
N GLN A 311 17.60 -8.93 4.65
CA GLN A 311 17.54 -7.50 4.28
C GLN A 311 17.81 -7.28 2.78
N LEU A 312 18.76 -8.02 2.19
CA LEU A 312 19.05 -7.95 0.77
C LEU A 312 17.88 -8.47 -0.07
N GLN A 313 17.31 -9.62 0.29
CA GLN A 313 16.10 -10.15 -0.36
C GLN A 313 14.95 -9.15 -0.30
N LYS A 314 14.76 -8.50 0.84
CA LYS A 314 13.72 -7.49 1.05
C LYS A 314 13.91 -6.26 0.15
N LEU A 315 15.14 -5.85 -0.17
CA LEU A 315 15.39 -4.74 -1.11
C LEU A 315 14.79 -5.03 -2.49
N ALA A 316 14.95 -6.26 -2.97
CA ALA A 316 14.43 -6.69 -4.26
C ALA A 316 12.91 -6.94 -4.22
N GLN A 317 12.45 -7.78 -3.30
CA GLN A 317 11.06 -8.24 -3.29
C GLN A 317 10.06 -7.13 -2.93
N ASN A 318 10.50 -6.14 -2.15
CA ASN A 318 9.68 -4.96 -1.87
C ASN A 318 9.92 -3.85 -2.88
N GLY A 319 10.51 -4.08 -4.07
CA GLY A 319 10.62 -3.07 -5.12
C GLY A 319 11.47 -1.83 -4.81
N TYR A 320 12.35 -1.87 -3.80
CA TYR A 320 13.28 -0.76 -3.51
C TYR A 320 14.42 -0.70 -4.54
N LEU A 321 14.87 -1.87 -5.01
CA LEU A 321 15.92 -1.98 -6.02
C LEU A 321 15.60 -3.12 -7.01
N PRO A 322 15.99 -2.96 -8.29
CA PRO A 322 15.97 -4.07 -9.25
C PRO A 322 16.81 -5.26 -8.76
N ILE A 323 16.40 -6.48 -9.10
CA ILE A 323 17.10 -7.71 -8.69
C ILE A 323 18.56 -7.67 -9.14
N GLY A 324 18.83 -7.22 -10.38
CA GLY A 324 20.19 -7.06 -10.90
C GLY A 324 21.06 -6.14 -10.03
N SER A 325 20.51 -5.05 -9.51
CA SER A 325 21.21 -4.13 -8.61
C SER A 325 21.50 -4.79 -7.26
N VAL A 326 20.55 -5.55 -6.70
CA VAL A 326 20.75 -6.29 -5.44
C VAL A 326 21.83 -7.36 -5.61
N LEU A 327 21.86 -8.08 -6.73
CA LEU A 327 22.92 -9.05 -7.04
C LEU A 327 24.30 -8.39 -7.04
N LYS A 328 24.44 -7.20 -7.63
CA LYS A 328 25.69 -6.42 -7.62
C LYS A 328 26.07 -5.89 -6.24
N LEU A 329 25.11 -5.72 -5.32
CA LEU A 329 25.36 -5.27 -3.95
C LEU A 329 25.91 -6.38 -3.04
N ILE A 330 25.65 -7.66 -3.34
CA ILE A 330 26.04 -8.79 -2.47
C ILE A 330 27.55 -8.78 -2.15
N PRO A 331 28.48 -8.66 -3.13
CA PRO A 331 29.92 -8.65 -2.86
C PRO A 331 30.35 -7.49 -1.95
N HIS A 332 29.76 -6.30 -2.12
CA HIS A 332 30.07 -5.14 -1.30
C HIS A 332 29.62 -5.32 0.15
N VAL A 333 28.43 -5.87 0.37
CA VAL A 333 27.94 -6.18 1.72
C VAL A 333 28.80 -7.27 2.38
N GLN A 334 29.25 -8.27 1.61
CA GLN A 334 30.21 -9.27 2.09
C GLN A 334 31.52 -8.62 2.53
N GLN A 335 32.05 -7.68 1.76
CA GLN A 335 33.28 -6.98 2.10
C GLN A 335 33.14 -6.16 3.40
N ILE A 336 32.03 -5.44 3.58
CA ILE A 336 31.74 -4.68 4.80
C ILE A 336 31.60 -5.64 5.99
N PHE A 337 30.90 -6.76 5.79
CA PHE A 337 30.74 -7.80 6.80
C PHE A 337 32.08 -8.37 7.26
N SER A 338 32.98 -8.71 6.33
CA SER A 338 34.30 -9.23 6.65
C SER A 338 35.22 -8.21 7.32
N ARG A 339 35.09 -6.92 7.00
CA ARG A 339 35.96 -5.86 7.55
C ARG A 339 35.48 -5.31 8.89
N SER A 340 34.16 -5.23 9.10
CA SER A 340 33.56 -4.46 10.20
C SER A 340 32.56 -5.27 11.03
N GLY A 341 32.33 -6.54 10.69
CA GLY A 341 31.42 -7.42 11.41
C GLY A 341 29.94 -7.23 11.06
N GLU A 342 29.10 -8.09 11.64
CA GLU A 342 27.67 -8.19 11.31
C GLU A 342 26.88 -6.91 11.61
N LEU A 343 27.06 -6.34 12.81
CA LEU A 343 26.25 -5.22 13.27
C LEU A 343 26.41 -3.99 12.37
N VAL A 344 27.63 -3.72 11.93
CA VAL A 344 27.93 -2.60 11.03
C VAL A 344 27.32 -2.86 9.66
N ALA A 345 27.56 -4.03 9.06
CA ALA A 345 26.99 -4.39 7.77
C ALA A 345 25.45 -4.31 7.78
N LEU A 346 24.81 -4.82 8.84
CA LEU A 346 23.36 -4.79 8.97
C LEU A 346 22.83 -3.35 9.11
N THR A 347 23.54 -2.51 9.84
CA THR A 347 23.20 -1.09 9.98
C THR A 347 23.29 -0.37 8.65
N VAL A 348 24.35 -0.60 7.88
CA VAL A 348 24.53 -0.02 6.54
C VAL A 348 23.39 -0.42 5.60
N VAL A 349 23.04 -1.70 5.53
CA VAL A 349 21.93 -2.17 4.67
C VAL A 349 20.59 -1.58 5.16
N LYS A 350 20.37 -1.45 6.46
CA LYS A 350 19.16 -0.80 7.00
C LYS A 350 19.11 0.71 6.72
N MET A 351 20.26 1.38 6.73
CA MET A 351 20.36 2.78 6.33
C MET A 351 20.03 2.95 4.85
N LEU A 352 20.46 2.01 4.01
CA LEU A 352 20.15 2.00 2.59
C LEU A 352 18.62 2.06 2.34
N PHE A 353 17.81 1.30 3.07
CA PHE A 353 16.34 1.39 3.00
C PHE A 353 15.77 2.79 3.33
N ARG A 354 16.45 3.57 4.15
CA ARG A 354 16.02 4.91 4.55
C ARG A 354 16.45 5.98 3.55
N HIS A 355 17.55 5.74 2.85
CA HIS A 355 18.16 6.68 1.92
C HIS A 355 17.79 6.43 0.46
N ILE A 356 17.36 5.22 0.11
CA ILE A 356 16.81 4.94 -1.22
C ILE A 356 15.36 5.45 -1.24
N PRO A 357 15.06 6.48 -2.05
CA PRO A 357 13.68 6.86 -2.31
C PRO A 357 12.99 5.72 -3.07
N TRP A 358 11.69 5.53 -2.82
CA TRP A 358 10.90 4.51 -3.50
C TRP A 358 11.05 4.64 -5.01
N ALA A 359 11.14 3.51 -5.73
CA ALA A 359 11.35 3.47 -7.17
C ALA A 359 10.21 4.18 -7.92
N THR A 360 10.35 5.49 -8.06
CA THR A 360 9.49 6.39 -8.81
C THR A 360 10.37 7.18 -9.76
N PRO A 361 9.81 7.71 -10.85
CA PRO A 361 10.58 8.48 -11.82
C PRO A 361 11.40 9.63 -11.24
N ASP A 362 10.90 10.27 -10.19
CA ASP A 362 11.53 11.45 -9.57
C ASP A 362 12.59 11.06 -8.54
N ALA A 363 12.35 9.95 -7.84
CA ALA A 363 13.26 9.37 -6.87
C ALA A 363 14.60 8.95 -7.50
N HIS A 364 14.57 8.30 -8.66
CA HIS A 364 15.76 7.77 -9.32
C HIS A 364 16.69 8.88 -9.87
N ILE A 365 16.14 10.01 -10.32
CA ILE A 365 16.94 11.15 -10.80
C ILE A 365 17.75 11.78 -9.64
N THR A 366 17.16 11.81 -8.45
CA THR A 366 17.82 12.38 -7.26
C THR A 366 18.98 11.51 -6.78
N VAL A 367 18.83 10.18 -6.83
CA VAL A 367 19.89 9.24 -6.43
C VAL A 367 21.08 9.30 -7.39
N LEU A 368 20.83 9.38 -8.70
CA LEU A 368 21.89 9.47 -9.72
C LEU A 368 22.67 10.80 -9.64
N ARG A 369 22.01 11.90 -9.27
CA ARG A 369 22.68 13.19 -9.02
C ARG A 369 23.53 13.22 -7.76
N SER A 370 23.33 12.29 -6.84
CA SER A 370 24.09 12.18 -5.57
C SER A 370 25.25 11.17 -5.64
N LEU A 371 25.36 10.42 -6.74
CA LEU A 371 26.39 9.40 -6.98
C LEU A 371 27.40 9.81 -8.07
N ASN A 372 27.19 10.97 -8.70
CA ASN A 372 28.17 11.75 -9.45
C ASN A 372 28.53 12.99 -8.64
#